data_AF-B8LPZ9-F1
#
_entry.id   AF-B8LPZ9-F1
#
_cell.length_a   1.000
_cell.length_b   1.000
_cell.length_c   1.000
_cell.angle_alpha   90.00
_cell.angle_beta   90.00
_cell.angle_gamma   90.00
#
_symmetry.space_group_name_H-M   'P 1'
#
loop_
_entity.id
_entity.type
_entity.pdbx_description
1 polymer ?
#
loop_
_entity_poly.entity_id
_entity_poly.type
_entity_poly.pdbx_seq_one_letter_code
_entity_poly.pdbx_strand_id
1 'polypeptide(L)'
;MLCSPISAFRKMAFCKNGFSTVYHSSAFSLNSSSLVPIRKPGNLNQKRCTEKALATNPHLGSPHTINHFSGLLKNGFLHELDYFVRIHSRPSGKKMGFCIKATASSSQQTLQSFRKKSIQDINVLVVGSTGYIGKFVVKELVKRGYNVIAVARERSGIDGRYGKNETIEDLKGAQVCFADVTDISSLKTAIHDVGVAIDVIISCLASRNGGVKDSWRIDYEATKNSLVAGKAAGASHFVLLSAICVQKPLLEFQRAKLKFEAELQREAKIGELTYSIVRPTAFFKSLGGQVELAKSGKPYVMFGDGTLCACKPISERDLASFMVDCILEEDKINKILPIGGPGKALTPLEQGEMIFRLMGKEPKFLKVPLGIMDFAIGVLEFLVKIFPSLEDAAEFGKIGRYYAAESMLLLDPKTGEYDANATPSYGRDTLEEFFERGLREGMAGQELGDQAVF
;
A
#
# COMPACT_ATOMS: atom_id res chain seq x y z
N MET A 1 -30.56 -26.56 4.95
CA MET A 1 -30.79 -25.83 3.68
C MET A 1 -29.44 -25.42 3.12
N LEU A 2 -29.04 -26.06 2.01
CA LEU A 2 -27.76 -25.84 1.33
C LEU A 2 -27.72 -24.41 0.77
N CYS A 3 -26.79 -23.58 1.25
CA CYS A 3 -26.46 -22.32 0.57
C CYS A 3 -25.61 -22.65 -0.66
N SER A 4 -26.20 -22.45 -1.84
CA SER A 4 -25.55 -22.58 -3.15
C SER A 4 -24.42 -21.53 -3.31
N PRO A 5 -23.35 -21.83 -4.08
CA PRO A 5 -22.29 -20.88 -4.47
C PRO A 5 -22.78 -19.53 -5.05
N ILE A 6 -24.04 -19.48 -5.49
CA ILE A 6 -24.71 -18.29 -6.01
C ILE A 6 -24.95 -17.22 -4.90
N SER A 7 -25.02 -17.60 -3.61
CA SER A 7 -25.25 -16.63 -2.53
C SER A 7 -24.04 -15.71 -2.29
N ALA A 8 -22.82 -16.17 -2.58
CA ALA A 8 -21.61 -15.36 -2.58
C ALA A 8 -21.63 -14.30 -3.70
N PHE A 9 -22.13 -14.66 -4.88
CA PHE A 9 -22.31 -13.72 -6.00
C PHE A 9 -23.42 -12.69 -5.75
N ARG A 10 -24.48 -13.05 -4.99
CA ARG A 10 -25.58 -12.13 -4.70
C ARG A 10 -25.17 -10.96 -3.80
N LYS A 11 -24.15 -11.13 -2.94
CA LYS A 11 -23.56 -10.03 -2.16
C LYS A 11 -22.71 -9.05 -3.01
N MET A 12 -22.12 -9.51 -4.11
CA MET A 12 -21.39 -8.64 -5.04
C MET A 12 -22.31 -7.73 -5.88
N ALA A 13 -23.53 -8.17 -6.22
CA ALA A 13 -24.43 -7.39 -7.07
C ALA A 13 -25.21 -6.29 -6.32
N PHE A 14 -25.47 -6.44 -5.02
CA PHE A 14 -26.30 -5.50 -4.26
C PHE A 14 -25.54 -4.30 -3.66
N CYS A 15 -24.21 -4.28 -3.70
CA CYS A 15 -23.42 -3.13 -3.23
C CYS A 15 -23.31 -1.96 -4.23
N LYS A 16 -23.91 -2.05 -5.43
CA LYS A 16 -23.75 -1.03 -6.49
C LYS A 16 -24.92 -0.07 -6.70
N ASN A 17 -26.08 -0.24 -6.05
CA ASN A 17 -27.22 0.68 -6.25
C ASN A 17 -27.79 1.16 -4.90
N GLY A 18 -27.27 2.27 -4.41
CA GLY A 18 -27.89 3.04 -3.34
C GLY A 18 -29.12 3.77 -3.87
N PHE A 19 -30.29 3.16 -3.73
CA PHE A 19 -31.58 3.84 -3.67
C PHE A 19 -32.54 2.96 -2.86
N SER A 20 -32.62 3.20 -1.55
CA SER A 20 -33.73 2.70 -0.73
C SER A 20 -34.79 3.78 -0.63
N THR A 21 -35.83 3.62 -1.43
CA THR A 21 -37.11 4.32 -1.26
C THR A 21 -37.74 3.84 0.04
N VAL A 22 -37.99 4.78 0.95
CA VAL A 22 -38.64 4.58 2.24
C VAL A 22 -40.11 4.26 2.02
N TYR A 23 -40.56 3.05 2.41
CA TYR A 23 -41.96 2.80 2.74
C TYR A 23 -42.06 2.57 4.24
N HIS A 24 -42.66 3.55 4.90
CA HIS A 24 -43.09 3.52 6.29
C HIS A 24 -44.21 2.49 6.46
N SER A 25 -44.10 1.60 7.45
CA SER A 25 -45.26 1.06 8.15
C SER A 25 -45.21 1.55 9.58
N SER A 26 -46.15 2.41 9.88
CA SER A 26 -46.41 3.08 11.15
C SER A 26 -46.86 2.12 12.25
N ALA A 27 -46.26 2.24 13.43
CA ALA A 27 -46.91 1.95 14.69
C ALA A 27 -46.81 3.20 15.57
N PHE A 28 -47.99 3.76 15.85
CA PHE A 28 -48.25 4.94 16.67
C PHE A 28 -47.86 4.69 18.14
N SER A 29 -47.21 5.67 18.76
CA SER A 29 -47.42 5.99 20.18
C SER A 29 -47.13 7.47 20.38
N LEU A 30 -48.13 8.17 20.88
CA LEU A 30 -48.18 9.60 21.16
C LEU A 30 -47.35 9.91 22.41
N ASN A 31 -46.58 11.00 22.37
CA ASN A 31 -46.73 12.04 23.39
C ASN A 31 -46.15 13.40 22.95
N SER A 32 -47.02 14.38 23.12
CA SER A 32 -46.93 15.84 23.13
C SER A 32 -45.58 16.48 23.52
N SER A 33 -45.19 17.56 22.82
CA SER A 33 -45.38 18.97 23.28
C SER A 33 -44.48 19.96 22.53
N SER A 34 -45.07 21.11 22.12
CA SER A 34 -44.47 22.45 21.89
C SER A 34 -43.71 22.71 20.56
N LEU A 35 -44.29 23.36 19.53
CA LEU A 35 -44.41 24.83 19.26
C LEU A 35 -43.03 25.55 19.22
N VAL A 36 -42.52 26.25 18.19
CA VAL A 36 -43.03 27.27 17.22
C VAL A 36 -42.02 27.43 16.04
N PRO A 37 -42.40 27.89 14.83
CA PRO A 37 -41.54 27.95 13.63
C PRO A 37 -40.93 29.34 13.35
N ILE A 38 -39.78 29.40 12.65
CA ILE A 38 -39.26 30.64 12.03
C ILE A 38 -38.92 30.42 10.54
N ARG A 39 -39.25 31.47 9.77
CA ARG A 39 -39.41 31.60 8.32
C ARG A 39 -38.12 31.54 7.48
N LYS A 40 -38.32 31.19 6.20
CA LYS A 40 -37.45 31.48 5.03
C LYS A 40 -37.27 32.99 4.78
N PRO A 41 -36.24 33.36 4.00
CA PRO A 41 -36.43 33.81 2.61
C PRO A 41 -35.41 33.11 1.67
N GLY A 42 -35.45 33.08 0.34
CA GLY A 42 -36.07 33.92 -0.70
C GLY A 42 -35.05 34.03 -1.86
N ASN A 43 -35.48 33.70 -3.08
CA ASN A 43 -34.73 33.63 -4.36
C ASN A 43 -33.80 34.81 -4.72
N LEU A 44 -32.79 34.59 -5.59
CA LEU A 44 -32.56 35.42 -6.81
C LEU A 44 -31.53 34.83 -7.82
N ASN A 45 -32.01 34.63 -9.06
CA ASN A 45 -31.46 34.78 -10.41
C ASN A 45 -30.11 34.19 -10.90
N GLN A 46 -30.25 33.15 -11.76
CA GLN A 46 -29.91 33.09 -13.20
C GLN A 46 -28.97 34.14 -13.83
N LYS A 47 -27.92 33.65 -14.53
CA LYS A 47 -27.53 34.06 -15.89
C LYS A 47 -26.66 32.99 -16.58
N ARG A 48 -27.12 32.53 -17.76
CA ARG A 48 -26.37 31.77 -18.78
C ARG A 48 -25.57 32.75 -19.65
N CYS A 49 -24.41 32.33 -20.14
CA CYS A 49 -23.94 32.66 -21.48
C CYS A 49 -23.21 31.46 -22.09
N THR A 50 -23.62 31.15 -23.31
CA THR A 50 -23.15 30.14 -24.26
C THR A 50 -22.39 30.85 -25.38
N GLU A 51 -21.34 30.21 -25.94
CA GLU A 51 -20.83 30.27 -27.33
C GLU A 51 -19.39 29.72 -27.34
N LYS A 52 -18.83 29.06 -28.36
CA LYS A 52 -19.28 28.39 -29.60
C LYS A 52 -18.04 27.61 -30.09
N ALA A 53 -18.26 26.52 -30.81
CA ALA A 53 -17.24 25.70 -31.47
C ALA A 53 -16.67 26.38 -32.73
N LEU A 54 -15.46 26.00 -33.13
CA LEU A 54 -15.08 25.93 -34.55
C LEU A 54 -13.92 24.94 -34.78
N ALA A 55 -14.16 24.00 -35.69
CA ALA A 55 -13.21 23.06 -36.25
C ALA A 55 -12.51 23.67 -37.47
N THR A 56 -11.32 23.15 -37.83
CA THR A 56 -10.87 22.95 -39.23
C THR A 56 -9.55 22.15 -39.26
N ASN A 57 -9.56 21.09 -40.05
CA ASN A 57 -8.42 20.41 -40.71
C ASN A 57 -8.48 20.87 -42.22
N PRO A 58 -7.61 20.52 -43.21
CA PRO A 58 -6.61 19.43 -43.26
C PRO A 58 -5.31 19.67 -44.13
N HIS A 59 -4.48 18.61 -44.23
CA HIS A 59 -3.75 18.09 -45.41
C HIS A 59 -2.27 18.41 -45.75
N LEU A 60 -1.62 17.32 -46.24
CA LEU A 60 -0.40 17.13 -47.05
C LEU A 60 0.92 16.99 -46.26
N GLY A 61 1.80 16.01 -46.47
CA GLY A 61 1.92 14.89 -47.40
C GLY A 61 3.28 14.18 -47.16
N SER A 62 3.30 12.86 -47.23
CA SER A 62 4.48 11.98 -47.46
C SER A 62 4.71 11.88 -49.00
N PRO A 63 5.77 11.27 -49.61
CA PRO A 63 6.78 10.32 -49.11
C PRO A 63 8.22 10.46 -49.68
N HIS A 64 9.15 9.63 -49.20
CA HIS A 64 10.05 8.71 -49.96
C HIS A 64 11.31 8.37 -49.10
N THR A 65 11.48 7.11 -48.64
CA THR A 65 12.31 6.00 -49.22
C THR A 65 13.74 6.43 -49.61
N ILE A 66 14.85 5.72 -49.33
CA ILE A 66 15.13 4.28 -49.27
C ILE A 66 16.61 4.04 -48.81
N ASN A 67 16.94 2.80 -48.44
CA ASN A 67 18.25 2.10 -48.40
C ASN A 67 19.15 2.07 -47.14
N HIS A 68 19.07 0.93 -46.45
CA HIS A 68 20.11 -0.10 -46.26
C HIS A 68 21.59 0.32 -46.40
N PHE A 69 22.40 0.01 -45.38
CA PHE A 69 23.61 -0.82 -45.54
C PHE A 69 24.06 -1.43 -44.20
N SER A 70 24.37 -2.72 -44.26
CA SER A 70 24.92 -3.60 -43.22
C SER A 70 26.41 -3.36 -42.98
N GLY A 71 26.92 -3.68 -41.78
CA GLY A 71 28.36 -3.90 -41.59
C GLY A 71 28.80 -4.07 -40.14
N LEU A 72 29.22 -5.29 -39.80
CA LEU A 72 29.97 -5.67 -38.59
C LEU A 72 31.14 -4.72 -38.27
N LEU A 73 31.46 -4.52 -36.98
CA LEU A 73 32.75 -4.95 -36.40
C LEU A 73 32.84 -4.71 -34.87
N LYS A 74 33.73 -5.50 -34.27
CA LYS A 74 33.95 -5.80 -32.86
C LYS A 74 34.79 -4.74 -32.11
N ASN A 75 34.66 -4.80 -30.78
CA ASN A 75 35.66 -4.52 -29.74
C ASN A 75 36.16 -3.08 -29.50
N GLY A 76 36.01 -2.65 -28.25
CA GLY A 76 37.17 -2.19 -27.46
C GLY A 76 37.26 -0.70 -27.12
N PHE A 77 37.23 -0.45 -25.81
CA PHE A 77 37.98 0.58 -25.07
C PHE A 77 37.58 2.07 -25.12
N LEU A 78 37.16 2.53 -23.93
CA LEU A 78 37.45 3.80 -23.24
C LEU A 78 38.14 4.92 -24.03
N HIS A 79 37.49 6.09 -24.13
CA HIS A 79 38.03 7.34 -23.56
C HIS A 79 36.97 8.46 -23.53
N GLU A 80 37.16 9.36 -22.56
CA GLU A 80 36.47 10.63 -22.34
C GLU A 80 36.24 11.44 -23.62
N LEU A 81 35.08 12.07 -23.73
CA LEU A 81 34.79 13.12 -24.71
C LEU A 81 34.77 14.47 -24.00
N ASP A 82 35.89 15.18 -24.07
CA ASP A 82 35.96 16.61 -23.85
C ASP A 82 35.26 17.34 -25.03
N TYR A 83 34.21 18.08 -24.72
CA TYR A 83 33.50 18.94 -25.67
C TYR A 83 34.34 20.19 -25.96
N PHE A 84 34.98 20.25 -27.13
CA PHE A 84 35.67 21.45 -27.62
C PHE A 84 34.77 22.26 -28.56
N VAL A 85 34.17 23.35 -28.07
CA VAL A 85 33.45 24.33 -28.90
C VAL A 85 34.47 25.29 -29.50
N ARG A 86 34.61 25.27 -30.84
CA ARG A 86 35.54 26.11 -31.61
C ARG A 86 34.82 27.37 -32.10
N ILE A 87 35.02 28.51 -31.44
CA ILE A 87 34.56 29.83 -31.94
C ILE A 87 35.75 30.55 -32.58
N HIS A 88 35.61 30.92 -33.86
CA HIS A 88 36.56 31.78 -34.58
C HIS A 88 36.05 33.22 -34.60
N SER A 89 36.79 34.15 -33.99
CA SER A 89 36.76 35.58 -34.36
C SER A 89 38.03 36.32 -33.90
N ARG A 90 38.50 37.22 -34.78
CA ARG A 90 39.81 37.89 -34.86
C ARG A 90 40.10 38.91 -33.74
N PRO A 91 41.38 39.32 -33.55
CA PRO A 91 41.84 40.02 -32.34
C PRO A 91 41.82 41.54 -32.49
N SER A 92 41.43 42.26 -31.43
CA SER A 92 41.86 43.64 -31.18
C SER A 92 41.47 44.07 -29.76
N GLY A 93 42.41 44.64 -29.01
CA GLY A 93 42.11 45.39 -27.78
C GLY A 93 42.69 44.78 -26.50
N LYS A 94 43.66 45.49 -25.92
CA LYS A 94 44.25 45.26 -24.60
C LYS A 94 43.17 44.99 -23.53
N LYS A 95 43.27 43.89 -22.80
CA LYS A 95 42.53 43.70 -21.54
C LYS A 95 43.46 43.26 -20.41
N MET A 96 43.41 44.06 -19.36
CA MET A 96 43.96 43.85 -18.02
C MET A 96 43.51 42.48 -17.49
N GLY A 97 44.47 41.63 -17.11
CA GLY A 97 44.16 40.33 -16.50
C GLY A 97 43.76 40.49 -15.04
N PHE A 98 42.46 40.46 -14.75
CA PHE A 98 41.96 40.20 -13.41
C PHE A 98 41.83 38.67 -13.24
N CYS A 99 42.74 38.06 -12.48
CA CYS A 99 42.64 36.66 -12.12
C CYS A 99 41.63 36.55 -10.96
N ILE A 100 40.35 36.34 -11.28
CA ILE A 100 39.38 35.88 -10.29
C ILE A 100 39.66 34.39 -10.10
N LYS A 101 40.37 34.05 -9.03
CA LYS A 101 40.41 32.67 -8.53
C LYS A 101 38.99 32.30 -8.09
N ALA A 102 38.23 31.67 -8.97
CA ALA A 102 37.07 30.91 -8.57
C ALA A 102 37.57 29.70 -7.77
N THR A 103 37.69 29.87 -6.45
CA THR A 103 37.69 28.75 -5.53
C THR A 103 36.33 28.08 -5.66
N ALA A 104 36.27 27.05 -6.50
CA ALA A 104 35.22 26.05 -6.39
C ALA A 104 35.38 25.41 -5.01
N SER A 105 34.70 25.96 -4.01
CA SER A 105 34.45 25.23 -2.78
C SER A 105 33.55 24.07 -3.17
N SER A 106 34.14 22.92 -3.49
CA SER A 106 33.44 21.66 -3.45
C SER A 106 33.06 21.40 -1.99
N SER A 107 32.02 22.08 -1.51
CA SER A 107 31.34 21.72 -0.29
C SER A 107 30.57 20.44 -0.60
N GLN A 108 31.26 19.31 -0.57
CA GLN A 108 30.65 18.05 -0.16
C GLN A 108 30.22 18.26 1.30
N GLN A 109 29.12 18.98 1.51
CA GLN A 109 28.39 18.97 2.76
C GLN A 109 27.94 17.52 2.91
N THR A 110 28.68 16.76 3.71
CA THR A 110 28.25 15.46 4.19
C THR A 110 26.92 15.70 4.85
N LEU A 111 25.81 15.28 4.23
CA LEU A 111 24.49 15.24 4.85
C LEU A 111 24.73 14.64 6.24
N GLN A 112 24.57 15.45 7.30
CA GLN A 112 24.65 14.94 8.64
C GLN A 112 23.51 13.94 8.76
N SER A 113 23.86 12.66 8.70
CA SER A 113 22.89 11.58 8.75
C SER A 113 22.04 11.77 9.99
N PHE A 114 20.71 11.84 9.83
CA PHE A 114 19.75 11.93 10.94
C PHE A 114 19.99 10.82 11.99
N ARG A 115 20.68 9.73 11.62
CA ARG A 115 21.11 8.64 12.51
C ARG A 115 22.08 9.06 13.60
N LYS A 116 22.68 10.26 13.53
CA LYS A 116 23.50 10.85 14.61
C LYS A 116 22.67 11.65 15.62
N LYS A 117 21.41 11.96 15.31
CA LYS A 117 20.50 12.67 16.21
C LYS A 117 20.08 11.78 17.37
N SER A 118 19.65 12.39 18.47
CA SER A 118 18.92 11.65 19.51
C SER A 118 17.57 11.18 18.95
N ILE A 119 17.01 10.09 19.47
CA ILE A 119 15.77 9.51 18.94
C ILE A 119 14.62 10.53 18.92
N GLN A 120 14.51 11.36 19.97
CA GLN A 120 13.47 12.39 20.07
C GLN A 120 13.59 13.52 19.04
N ASP A 121 14.76 13.70 18.43
CA ASP A 121 15.01 14.73 17.43
C ASP A 121 14.85 14.20 15.99
N ILE A 122 14.55 12.91 15.82
CA ILE A 122 14.30 12.29 14.52
C ILE A 122 12.82 12.45 14.16
N ASN A 123 12.57 13.24 13.11
CA ASN A 123 11.23 13.53 12.63
C ASN A 123 10.77 12.49 11.61
N VAL A 124 9.78 11.67 11.99
CA VAL A 124 9.29 10.55 11.19
C VAL A 124 7.89 10.85 10.65
N LEU A 125 7.79 11.03 9.33
CA LEU A 125 6.52 11.14 8.62
C LEU A 125 5.94 9.75 8.33
N VAL A 126 4.75 9.47 8.83
CA VAL A 126 4.03 8.21 8.56
C VAL A 126 2.83 8.51 7.66
N VAL A 127 2.75 7.80 6.53
CA VAL A 127 1.56 7.78 5.65
C VAL A 127 0.87 6.43 5.72
N GLY A 128 -0.46 6.43 5.65
CA GLY A 128 -1.26 5.23 5.96
C GLY A 128 -1.41 4.99 7.47
N SER A 129 -1.26 6.03 8.29
CA SER A 129 -1.24 6.00 9.76
C SER A 129 -2.49 5.43 10.41
N THR A 130 -3.63 5.50 9.74
CA THR A 130 -4.91 4.95 10.24
C THR A 130 -5.21 3.55 9.68
N GLY A 131 -4.32 3.01 8.86
CA GLY A 131 -4.40 1.66 8.32
C GLY A 131 -4.06 0.59 9.36
N TYR A 132 -4.26 -0.68 8.98
CA TYR A 132 -4.06 -1.82 9.88
C TYR A 132 -2.65 -1.85 10.48
N ILE A 133 -1.59 -1.78 9.66
CA ILE A 133 -0.20 -1.75 10.15
C ILE A 133 0.23 -0.35 10.59
N GLY A 134 -0.19 0.70 9.86
CA GLY A 134 0.27 2.07 10.11
C GLY A 134 -0.02 2.57 11.53
N LYS A 135 -1.17 2.21 12.12
CA LYS A 135 -1.49 2.60 13.50
C LYS A 135 -0.56 1.97 14.54
N PHE A 136 -0.05 0.76 14.27
CA PHE A 136 0.92 0.09 15.13
C PHE A 136 2.32 0.66 14.94
N VAL A 137 2.69 1.04 13.71
CA VAL A 137 3.94 1.77 13.44
C VAL A 137 3.96 3.10 14.20
N VAL A 138 2.88 3.89 14.15
CA VAL A 138 2.77 5.14 14.92
C VAL A 138 2.93 4.88 16.41
N LYS A 139 2.22 3.89 16.96
CA LYS A 139 2.31 3.54 18.39
C LYS A 139 3.71 3.11 18.81
N GLU A 140 4.39 2.31 17.98
CA GLU A 140 5.74 1.84 18.28
C GLU A 140 6.77 2.98 18.18
N LEU A 141 6.63 3.89 17.21
CA LEU A 141 7.45 5.11 17.12
C LEU A 141 7.30 5.99 18.36
N VAL A 142 6.07 6.29 18.76
CA VAL A 142 5.76 7.10 19.95
C VAL A 142 6.33 6.44 21.20
N LYS A 143 6.14 5.12 21.36
CA LYS A 143 6.67 4.34 22.48
C LYS A 143 8.20 4.39 22.55
N ARG A 144 8.89 4.41 21.41
CA ARG A 144 10.36 4.52 21.33
C ARG A 144 10.85 5.96 21.43
N GLY A 145 9.96 6.96 21.48
CA GLY A 145 10.27 8.35 21.72
C GLY A 145 10.61 9.17 20.48
N TYR A 146 10.33 8.69 19.27
CA TYR A 146 10.51 9.48 18.03
C TYR A 146 9.56 10.68 17.98
N ASN A 147 9.93 11.73 17.25
CA ASN A 147 8.96 12.77 16.88
C ASN A 147 8.14 12.30 15.67
N VAL A 148 6.84 12.04 15.87
CA VAL A 148 6.00 11.38 14.87
C VAL A 148 5.02 12.36 14.23
N ILE A 149 5.07 12.45 12.90
CA ILE A 149 4.14 13.21 12.08
C ILE A 149 3.24 12.20 11.36
N ALA A 150 1.99 12.07 11.80
CA ALA A 150 1.07 11.09 11.26
C ALA A 150 0.12 11.74 10.23
N VAL A 151 0.24 11.37 8.96
CA VAL A 151 -0.69 11.80 7.92
C VAL A 151 -1.97 10.97 7.99
N ALA A 152 -3.11 11.63 8.11
CA ALA A 152 -4.43 11.02 8.09
C ALA A 152 -5.39 11.75 7.15
N ARG A 153 -6.51 11.12 6.83
CA ARG A 153 -7.62 11.77 6.12
C ARG A 153 -8.59 12.33 7.15
N GLU A 154 -9.28 13.42 6.83
CA GLU A 154 -10.27 14.01 7.77
C GLU A 154 -11.35 13.01 8.19
N ARG A 155 -11.71 12.12 7.26
CA ARG A 155 -12.52 10.93 7.51
C ARG A 155 -11.66 9.68 7.37
N SER A 156 -11.34 9.08 8.50
CA SER A 156 -10.44 7.93 8.64
C SER A 156 -11.18 6.68 9.16
N GLY A 157 -10.45 5.57 9.26
CA GLY A 157 -11.04 4.27 9.61
C GLY A 157 -11.79 3.61 8.46
N ILE A 158 -12.34 2.43 8.74
CA ILE A 158 -13.15 1.64 7.80
C ILE A 158 -14.39 2.47 7.43
N ASP A 159 -14.66 2.61 6.13
CA ASP A 159 -15.73 3.46 5.58
C ASP A 159 -15.68 4.94 5.98
N GLY A 160 -14.54 5.43 6.47
CA GLY A 160 -14.40 6.81 6.92
C GLY A 160 -15.25 7.12 8.16
N ARG A 161 -15.42 6.17 9.07
CA ARG A 161 -16.24 6.30 10.29
C ARG A 161 -15.68 7.26 11.33
N TYR A 162 -14.37 7.46 11.36
CA TYR A 162 -13.72 8.31 12.35
C TYR A 162 -13.54 9.73 11.81
N GLY A 163 -13.95 10.71 12.60
CA GLY A 163 -13.67 12.11 12.36
C GLY A 163 -12.26 12.50 12.82
N LYS A 164 -11.98 13.81 12.80
CA LYS A 164 -10.67 14.35 13.17
C LYS A 164 -10.31 14.05 14.62
N ASN A 165 -11.24 14.26 15.54
CA ASN A 165 -10.98 14.12 16.98
C ASN A 165 -10.71 12.67 17.37
N GLU A 166 -11.49 11.73 16.85
CA GLU A 166 -11.30 10.30 17.06
C GLU A 166 -9.95 9.85 16.47
N THR A 167 -9.60 10.35 15.29
CA THR A 167 -8.30 10.05 14.65
C THR A 167 -7.12 10.56 15.48
N ILE A 168 -7.24 11.74 16.09
CA ILE A 168 -6.21 12.32 16.96
C ILE A 168 -6.06 11.48 18.23
N GLU A 169 -7.17 11.05 18.83
CA GLU A 169 -7.12 10.18 20.04
C GLU A 169 -6.51 8.80 19.71
N ASP A 170 -6.88 8.19 18.59
CA ASP A 170 -6.35 6.89 18.15
C ASP A 170 -4.83 6.91 17.89
N LEU A 171 -4.29 8.07 17.51
CA LEU A 171 -2.88 8.31 17.19
C LEU A 171 -2.18 9.16 18.26
N LYS A 172 -2.67 9.12 19.50
CA LYS A 172 -2.13 9.88 20.63
C LYS A 172 -0.61 9.74 20.75
N GLY A 173 0.04 10.90 20.92
CA GLY A 173 1.50 11.02 20.99
C GLY A 173 2.16 11.37 19.65
N ALA A 174 1.43 11.33 18.53
CA ALA A 174 1.87 11.86 17.25
C ALA A 174 1.24 13.23 16.95
N GLN A 175 1.94 14.06 16.18
CA GLN A 175 1.35 15.23 15.54
C GLN A 175 0.57 14.77 14.30
N VAL A 176 -0.76 14.82 14.38
CA VAL A 176 -1.62 14.43 13.25
C VAL A 176 -1.79 15.60 12.29
N CYS A 177 -1.47 15.38 11.02
CA CYS A 177 -1.78 16.32 9.94
C CYS A 177 -2.78 15.68 8.96
N PHE A 178 -3.68 16.49 8.42
CA PHE A 178 -4.78 16.02 7.57
C PHE A 178 -4.49 16.35 6.11
N ALA A 179 -4.39 15.32 5.27
CA ALA A 179 -4.18 15.47 3.82
C ALA A 179 -4.72 14.26 3.04
N ASP A 180 -4.98 14.47 1.75
CA ASP A 180 -5.14 13.37 0.80
C ASP A 180 -3.79 13.04 0.16
N VAL A 181 -3.28 11.83 0.43
CA VAL A 181 -2.00 11.35 -0.14
C VAL A 181 -2.02 11.21 -1.66
N THR A 182 -3.21 11.15 -2.28
CA THR A 182 -3.35 11.16 -3.74
C THR A 182 -3.25 12.56 -4.34
N ASP A 183 -3.40 13.61 -3.53
CA ASP A 183 -3.15 15.00 -3.90
C ASP A 183 -1.80 15.47 -3.32
N ILE A 184 -0.78 15.52 -4.17
CA ILE A 184 0.56 15.95 -3.77
C ILE A 184 0.59 17.39 -3.22
N SER A 185 -0.31 18.27 -3.67
CA SER A 185 -0.35 19.66 -3.20
C SER A 185 -0.88 19.71 -1.78
N SER A 186 -1.98 19.00 -1.51
CA SER A 186 -2.52 18.80 -0.15
C SER A 186 -1.46 18.23 0.79
N LEU A 187 -0.74 17.19 0.36
CA LEU A 187 0.30 16.55 1.17
C LEU A 187 1.48 17.48 1.46
N LYS A 188 1.97 18.24 0.46
CA LYS A 188 3.05 19.22 0.65
C LYS A 188 2.67 20.33 1.62
N THR A 189 1.46 20.88 1.48
CA THR A 189 0.96 21.91 2.40
C THR A 189 0.87 21.37 3.83
N ALA A 190 0.28 20.19 4.01
CA ALA A 190 0.17 19.58 5.33
C ALA A 190 1.54 19.31 5.98
N ILE A 191 2.53 18.84 5.22
CA ILE A 191 3.90 18.64 5.74
C ILE A 191 4.57 19.99 6.07
N HIS A 192 4.38 21.01 5.23
CA HIS A 192 4.91 22.35 5.48
C HIS A 192 4.32 22.96 6.76
N ASP A 193 3.01 22.84 6.97
CA ASP A 193 2.30 23.43 8.11
C ASP A 193 2.66 22.79 9.45
N VAL A 194 3.25 21.59 9.46
CA VAL A 194 3.83 20.96 10.66
C VAL A 194 5.03 21.78 11.16
N GLY A 195 5.77 22.45 10.27
CA GLY A 195 6.84 23.38 10.64
C GLY A 195 8.17 22.73 11.04
N VAL A 196 8.36 21.44 10.77
CA VAL A 196 9.63 20.73 11.03
C VAL A 196 10.14 20.04 9.77
N ALA A 197 11.47 19.93 9.63
CA ALA A 197 12.07 19.11 8.58
C ALA A 197 11.74 17.62 8.82
N ILE A 198 11.55 16.86 7.76
CA ILE A 198 11.32 15.41 7.85
C ILE A 198 12.65 14.70 7.67
N ASP A 199 12.99 13.75 8.53
CA ASP A 199 14.19 12.92 8.39
C ASP A 199 13.88 11.61 7.66
N VAL A 200 12.75 11.00 8.01
CA VAL A 200 12.36 9.65 7.61
C VAL A 200 10.91 9.63 7.16
N ILE A 201 10.63 8.92 6.07
CA ILE A 201 9.27 8.61 5.62
C ILE A 201 9.02 7.13 5.85
N ILE A 202 7.88 6.77 6.47
CA ILE A 202 7.39 5.39 6.53
C ILE A 202 6.06 5.32 5.79
N SER A 203 6.01 4.55 4.70
CA SER A 203 4.76 4.29 3.98
C SER A 203 4.15 2.96 4.37
N CYS A 204 2.95 3.03 4.95
CA CYS A 204 2.06 1.90 5.20
C CYS A 204 0.82 1.91 4.29
N LEU A 205 0.91 2.60 3.14
CA LEU A 205 -0.18 2.68 2.17
C LEU A 205 -0.39 1.34 1.46
N ALA A 206 -1.65 0.97 1.28
CA ALA A 206 -2.07 -0.17 0.47
C ALA A 206 -3.45 0.12 -0.13
N SER A 207 -3.67 -0.36 -1.36
CA SER A 207 -5.02 -0.39 -1.93
C SER A 207 -5.98 -1.21 -1.05
N ARG A 208 -7.27 -0.84 -1.06
CA ARG A 208 -8.25 -1.46 -0.15
C ARG A 208 -8.61 -2.87 -0.59
N ASN A 209 -8.83 -3.03 -1.89
CA ASN A 209 -9.34 -4.27 -2.50
C ASN A 209 -8.41 -4.86 -3.56
N GLY A 210 -7.27 -4.20 -3.87
CA GLY A 210 -6.33 -4.65 -4.90
C GLY A 210 -6.86 -4.54 -6.33
N GLY A 211 -7.99 -3.85 -6.55
CA GLY A 211 -8.51 -3.56 -7.89
C GLY A 211 -7.52 -2.74 -8.72
N VAL A 212 -7.67 -2.75 -10.04
CA VAL A 212 -6.65 -2.24 -10.98
C VAL A 212 -6.36 -0.76 -10.72
N LYS A 213 -7.42 0.07 -10.73
CA LYS A 213 -7.28 1.52 -10.54
C LYS A 213 -6.79 1.88 -9.14
N ASP A 214 -7.30 1.22 -8.11
CA ASP A 214 -6.92 1.51 -6.73
C ASP A 214 -5.46 1.10 -6.45
N SER A 215 -5.01 -0.01 -7.03
CA SER A 215 -3.62 -0.48 -6.97
C SER A 215 -2.66 0.57 -7.49
N TRP A 216 -2.86 1.04 -8.72
CA TRP A 216 -1.98 2.05 -9.32
C TRP A 216 -2.05 3.41 -8.59
N ARG A 217 -3.26 3.81 -8.18
CA ARG A 217 -3.47 5.08 -7.48
C ARG A 217 -2.85 5.11 -6.07
N ILE A 218 -2.94 4.01 -5.33
CA ILE A 218 -2.51 3.97 -3.92
C ILE A 218 -1.13 3.33 -3.76
N ASP A 219 -0.93 2.11 -4.25
CA ASP A 219 0.32 1.37 -4.07
C ASP A 219 1.49 1.99 -4.85
N TYR A 220 1.21 2.71 -5.95
CA TYR A 220 2.23 3.43 -6.71
C TYR A 220 2.13 4.96 -6.58
N GLU A 221 1.08 5.61 -7.08
CA GLU A 221 1.03 7.08 -7.19
C GLU A 221 1.05 7.80 -5.83
N ALA A 222 0.19 7.42 -4.88
CA ALA A 222 0.18 8.04 -3.55
C ALA A 222 1.47 7.79 -2.76
N THR A 223 2.05 6.59 -2.90
CA THR A 223 3.34 6.27 -2.30
C THR A 223 4.47 7.12 -2.90
N LYS A 224 4.44 7.33 -4.23
CA LYS A 224 5.35 8.25 -4.93
C LYS A 224 5.17 9.70 -4.50
N ASN A 225 3.94 10.17 -4.33
CA ASN A 225 3.68 11.51 -3.81
C ASN A 225 4.31 11.70 -2.43
N SER A 226 4.25 10.67 -1.58
CA SER A 226 4.85 10.68 -0.24
C SER A 226 6.38 10.80 -0.28
N LEU A 227 7.02 10.07 -1.20
CA LEU A 227 8.46 10.20 -1.48
C LEU A 227 8.82 11.62 -1.91
N VAL A 228 8.12 12.17 -2.90
CA VAL A 228 8.41 13.50 -3.45
C VAL A 228 8.18 14.59 -2.40
N ALA A 229 7.06 14.55 -1.68
CA ALA A 229 6.72 15.55 -0.67
C ALA A 229 7.67 15.48 0.53
N GLY A 230 7.98 14.27 1.02
CA GLY A 230 8.91 14.11 2.14
C GLY A 230 10.35 14.45 1.78
N LYS A 231 10.86 14.10 0.59
CA LYS A 231 12.19 14.56 0.11
C LYS A 231 12.26 16.09 0.06
N ALA A 232 11.21 16.75 -0.45
CA ALA A 232 11.15 18.21 -0.48
C ALA A 232 11.17 18.84 0.93
N ALA A 233 10.77 18.08 1.97
CA ALA A 233 10.84 18.47 3.37
C ALA A 233 12.11 18.00 4.09
N GLY A 234 13.10 17.43 3.39
CA GLY A 234 14.40 17.05 3.93
C GLY A 234 14.64 15.56 4.15
N ALA A 235 13.67 14.69 3.83
CA ALA A 235 13.78 13.26 4.14
C ALA A 235 14.96 12.61 3.42
N SER A 236 15.74 11.84 4.16
CA SER A 236 16.94 11.14 3.68
C SER A 236 16.87 9.61 3.89
N HIS A 237 15.77 9.11 4.47
CA HIS A 237 15.46 7.68 4.51
C HIS A 237 13.98 7.38 4.23
N PHE A 238 13.70 6.30 3.51
CA PHE A 238 12.34 5.85 3.19
C PHE A 238 12.15 4.36 3.56
N VAL A 239 11.25 4.08 4.50
CA VAL A 239 10.83 2.72 4.85
C VAL A 239 9.51 2.42 4.13
N LEU A 240 9.51 1.41 3.27
CA LEU A 240 8.33 0.99 2.49
C LEU A 240 7.76 -0.31 3.05
N LEU A 241 6.47 -0.31 3.38
CA LEU A 241 5.68 -1.53 3.53
C LEU A 241 5.26 -2.05 2.15
N SER A 242 6.00 -3.04 1.65
CA SER A 242 5.64 -3.80 0.46
C SER A 242 4.96 -5.13 0.87
N ALA A 243 5.13 -6.21 0.11
CA ALA A 243 4.58 -7.53 0.39
C ALA A 243 5.48 -8.64 -0.16
N ILE A 244 5.57 -9.78 0.52
CA ILE A 244 6.39 -10.92 0.06
C ILE A 244 5.89 -11.51 -1.27
N CYS A 245 4.60 -11.39 -1.56
CA CYS A 245 3.99 -11.94 -2.77
C CYS A 245 4.44 -11.23 -4.06
N VAL A 246 5.06 -10.04 -3.98
CA VAL A 246 5.58 -9.35 -5.17
C VAL A 246 6.69 -10.11 -5.89
N GLN A 247 7.28 -11.14 -5.26
CA GLN A 247 8.25 -12.04 -5.88
C GLN A 247 7.67 -12.80 -7.08
N LYS A 248 6.34 -12.98 -7.15
CA LYS A 248 5.62 -13.62 -8.27
C LYS A 248 4.44 -12.73 -8.72
N PRO A 249 4.70 -11.68 -9.52
CA PRO A 249 3.75 -10.59 -9.77
C PRO A 249 2.68 -10.95 -10.82
N LEU A 250 1.63 -11.64 -10.38
CA LEU A 250 0.47 -12.00 -11.19
C LEU A 250 -0.66 -10.97 -11.12
N LEU A 251 -0.63 -10.07 -10.13
CA LEU A 251 -1.71 -9.16 -9.74
C LEU A 251 -1.29 -7.69 -9.89
N GLU A 252 -2.26 -6.79 -10.07
CA GLU A 252 -1.99 -5.37 -10.32
C GLU A 252 -1.34 -4.64 -9.14
N PHE A 253 -1.79 -4.90 -7.90
CA PHE A 253 -1.15 -4.31 -6.72
C PHE A 253 0.32 -4.73 -6.58
N GLN A 254 0.66 -5.96 -6.98
CA GLN A 254 2.04 -6.45 -6.96
C GLN A 254 2.90 -5.69 -7.98
N ARG A 255 2.36 -5.48 -9.19
CA ARG A 255 3.04 -4.70 -10.25
C ARG A 255 3.21 -3.24 -9.85
N ALA A 256 2.20 -2.63 -9.26
CA ALA A 256 2.26 -1.25 -8.76
C ALA A 256 3.34 -1.10 -7.67
N LYS A 257 3.36 -2.01 -6.67
CA LYS A 257 4.40 -2.02 -5.63
C LYS A 257 5.80 -2.20 -6.21
N LEU A 258 6.01 -3.17 -7.11
CA LEU A 258 7.31 -3.39 -7.76
C LEU A 258 7.79 -2.17 -8.55
N LYS A 259 6.88 -1.47 -9.24
CA LYS A 259 7.23 -0.23 -9.94
C LYS A 259 7.78 0.80 -8.97
N PHE A 260 7.09 1.03 -7.84
CA PHE A 260 7.57 1.98 -6.84
C PHE A 260 8.89 1.52 -6.18
N GLU A 261 9.03 0.24 -5.85
CA GLU A 261 10.29 -0.32 -5.33
C GLU A 261 11.46 -0.06 -6.28
N ALA A 262 11.27 -0.25 -7.59
CA ALA A 262 12.29 0.03 -8.59
C ALA A 262 12.63 1.53 -8.66
N GLU A 263 11.64 2.43 -8.52
CA GLU A 263 11.89 3.87 -8.45
C GLU A 263 12.69 4.25 -7.20
N LEU A 264 12.29 3.73 -6.04
CA LEU A 264 12.94 4.02 -4.77
C LEU A 264 14.41 3.55 -4.75
N GLN A 265 14.69 2.37 -5.31
CA GLN A 265 16.05 1.88 -5.48
C GLN A 265 16.88 2.73 -6.44
N ARG A 266 16.27 3.29 -7.50
CA ARG A 266 16.97 4.23 -8.41
C ARG A 266 17.29 5.55 -7.71
N GLU A 267 16.34 6.10 -6.97
CA GLU A 267 16.54 7.33 -6.19
C GLU A 267 17.73 7.19 -5.21
N ALA A 268 17.84 6.05 -4.53
CA ALA A 268 18.94 5.84 -3.61
C ALA A 268 20.33 5.74 -4.25
N LYS A 269 20.41 5.33 -5.53
CA LYS A 269 21.68 5.32 -6.27
C LYS A 269 22.21 6.71 -6.60
N ILE A 270 21.34 7.73 -6.57
CA ILE A 270 21.72 9.14 -6.81
C ILE A 270 22.37 9.75 -5.55
N GLY A 271 22.27 9.08 -4.39
CA GLY A 271 23.05 9.39 -3.18
C GLY A 271 22.39 10.35 -2.19
N GLU A 272 21.15 10.78 -2.42
CA GLU A 272 20.44 11.74 -1.57
C GLU A 272 19.44 11.10 -0.59
N LEU A 273 19.14 9.81 -0.78
CA LEU A 273 18.13 9.07 -0.04
C LEU A 273 18.62 7.63 0.18
N THR A 274 18.31 7.05 1.34
CA THR A 274 18.45 5.61 1.58
C THR A 274 17.07 4.97 1.77
N TYR A 275 16.96 3.65 1.65
CA TYR A 275 15.66 2.97 1.82
C TYR A 275 15.73 1.70 2.63
N SER A 276 14.57 1.24 3.10
CA SER A 276 14.34 -0.12 3.60
C SER A 276 13.01 -0.62 3.02
N ILE A 277 13.04 -1.64 2.17
CA ILE A 277 11.82 -2.20 1.55
C ILE A 277 11.44 -3.46 2.33
N VAL A 278 10.40 -3.38 3.16
CA VAL A 278 9.94 -4.49 3.99
C VAL A 278 8.89 -5.29 3.22
N ARG A 279 9.11 -6.59 3.03
CA ARG A 279 8.22 -7.51 2.33
C ARG A 279 7.69 -8.56 3.31
N PRO A 280 6.67 -8.22 4.12
CA PRO A 280 6.14 -9.15 5.11
C PRO A 280 5.39 -10.32 4.47
N THR A 281 5.32 -11.42 5.21
CA THR A 281 4.42 -12.56 4.96
C THR A 281 2.96 -12.22 5.33
N ALA A 282 2.11 -13.24 5.47
CA ALA A 282 0.71 -13.09 5.86
C ALA A 282 0.55 -12.44 7.25
N PHE A 283 -0.46 -11.59 7.39
CA PHE A 283 -0.80 -11.00 8.68
C PHE A 283 -1.74 -11.91 9.48
N PHE A 284 -1.64 -11.85 10.82
CA PHE A 284 -2.54 -12.59 11.72
C PHE A 284 -4.02 -12.30 11.42
N LYS A 285 -4.36 -11.03 11.21
CA LYS A 285 -5.73 -10.61 10.85
C LYS A 285 -6.29 -11.36 9.65
N SER A 286 -5.49 -11.55 8.60
CA SER A 286 -5.91 -12.24 7.38
C SER A 286 -6.26 -13.72 7.61
N LEU A 287 -5.70 -14.33 8.67
CA LEU A 287 -5.97 -15.72 9.04
C LEU A 287 -7.06 -15.85 10.11
N GLY A 288 -7.43 -14.74 10.75
CA GLY A 288 -8.43 -14.69 11.81
C GLY A 288 -9.88 -14.88 11.35
N GLY A 289 -10.18 -14.71 10.06
CA GLY A 289 -11.55 -14.77 9.52
C GLY A 289 -12.27 -16.10 9.77
N GLN A 290 -11.52 -17.20 9.88
CA GLN A 290 -12.08 -18.53 10.11
C GLN A 290 -12.38 -18.83 11.59
N VAL A 291 -11.87 -18.02 12.53
CA VAL A 291 -12.06 -18.24 13.97
C VAL A 291 -13.54 -18.17 14.34
N GLU A 292 -14.25 -17.14 13.87
CA GLU A 292 -15.68 -16.97 14.15
C GLU A 292 -16.54 -18.06 13.50
N LEU A 293 -16.18 -18.47 12.27
CA LEU A 293 -16.86 -19.56 11.57
C LEU A 293 -16.73 -20.88 12.36
N ALA A 294 -15.51 -21.25 12.76
CA ALA A 294 -15.25 -22.44 13.55
C ALA A 294 -15.95 -22.38 14.94
N LYS A 295 -15.90 -21.22 15.61
CA LYS A 295 -16.59 -20.98 16.89
C LYS A 295 -18.10 -21.19 16.78
N SER A 296 -18.70 -20.76 15.65
CA SER A 296 -20.12 -20.98 15.34
C SER A 296 -20.48 -22.42 14.93
N GLY A 297 -19.51 -23.34 14.94
CA GLY A 297 -19.70 -24.75 14.59
C GLY A 297 -19.69 -25.07 13.10
N LYS A 298 -19.37 -24.08 12.25
CA LYS A 298 -19.19 -24.27 10.81
C LYS A 298 -17.81 -24.88 10.51
N PRO A 299 -17.65 -25.60 9.38
CA PRO A 299 -16.35 -26.13 9.00
C PRO A 299 -15.37 -25.01 8.66
N TYR A 300 -14.09 -25.24 8.95
CA TYR A 300 -12.98 -24.42 8.43
C TYR A 300 -12.87 -24.66 6.92
N VAL A 301 -12.88 -23.58 6.14
CA VAL A 301 -12.85 -23.66 4.67
C VAL A 301 -11.41 -23.54 4.18
N MET A 302 -10.97 -24.49 3.36
CA MET A 302 -9.65 -24.48 2.75
C MET A 302 -9.72 -24.94 1.30
N PHE A 303 -8.72 -24.52 0.52
CA PHE A 303 -8.61 -24.91 -0.88
C PHE A 303 -7.74 -26.15 -1.05
N GLY A 304 -8.11 -27.01 -1.98
CA GLY A 304 -7.46 -28.31 -2.17
C GLY A 304 -7.53 -29.17 -0.90
N ASP A 305 -6.41 -29.79 -0.54
CA ASP A 305 -6.28 -30.54 0.71
C ASP A 305 -5.78 -29.71 1.90
N GLY A 306 -5.56 -28.40 1.68
CA GLY A 306 -5.05 -27.48 2.70
C GLY A 306 -3.54 -27.50 2.89
N THR A 307 -2.77 -28.20 2.03
CA THR A 307 -1.30 -28.32 2.16
C THR A 307 -0.52 -27.61 1.05
N LEU A 308 -1.22 -27.11 0.02
CA LEU A 308 -0.61 -26.52 -1.17
C LEU A 308 0.22 -25.26 -0.89
N CYS A 309 -0.22 -24.43 0.04
CA CYS A 309 0.48 -23.19 0.40
C CYS A 309 0.75 -23.15 1.90
N ALA A 310 1.80 -22.42 2.27
CA ALA A 310 2.17 -22.16 3.65
C ALA A 310 2.63 -20.72 3.84
N CYS A 311 2.61 -20.25 5.09
CA CYS A 311 3.10 -18.94 5.45
C CYS A 311 3.74 -18.95 6.85
N LYS A 312 4.59 -17.97 7.14
CA LYS A 312 5.07 -17.68 8.51
C LYS A 312 4.39 -16.41 9.00
N PRO A 313 3.16 -16.48 9.56
CA PRO A 313 2.34 -15.29 9.79
C PRO A 313 3.01 -14.35 10.78
N ILE A 314 2.85 -13.04 10.61
CA ILE A 314 3.42 -12.03 11.50
C ILE A 314 2.31 -11.17 12.13
N SER A 315 2.48 -10.82 13.40
CA SER A 315 1.58 -9.89 14.07
C SER A 315 1.85 -8.45 13.62
N GLU A 316 0.83 -7.61 13.71
CA GLU A 316 0.98 -6.19 13.41
C GLU A 316 1.94 -5.46 14.37
N ARG A 317 2.10 -5.96 15.61
CA ARG A 317 3.05 -5.41 16.59
C ARG A 317 4.49 -5.75 16.22
N ASP A 318 4.76 -7.01 15.90
CA ASP A 318 6.09 -7.46 15.54
C ASP A 318 6.53 -6.84 14.20
N LEU A 319 5.62 -6.76 13.23
CA LEU A 319 5.91 -6.07 11.97
C LEU A 319 6.18 -4.58 12.17
N ALA A 320 5.39 -3.89 13.00
CA ALA A 320 5.64 -2.48 13.31
C ALA A 320 7.00 -2.28 13.97
N SER A 321 7.38 -3.14 14.92
CA SER A 321 8.69 -3.13 15.56
C SER A 321 9.82 -3.28 14.55
N PHE A 322 9.72 -4.28 13.64
CA PHE A 322 10.70 -4.48 12.58
C PHE A 322 10.80 -3.29 11.61
N MET A 323 9.68 -2.67 11.25
CA MET A 323 9.67 -1.47 10.40
C MET A 323 10.35 -0.27 11.09
N VAL A 324 10.21 -0.13 12.42
CA VAL A 324 10.88 0.93 13.17
C VAL A 324 12.38 0.64 13.34
N ASP A 325 12.80 -0.62 13.46
CA ASP A 325 14.21 -1.02 13.46
C ASP A 325 14.94 -0.57 12.18
N CYS A 326 14.24 -0.57 11.04
CA CYS A 326 14.76 -0.12 9.75
C CYS A 326 15.22 1.36 9.76
N ILE A 327 14.78 2.18 10.72
CA ILE A 327 15.13 3.60 10.80
C ILE A 327 16.60 3.81 11.17
N LEU A 328 17.16 2.97 12.04
CA LEU A 328 18.50 3.17 12.62
C LEU A 328 19.47 2.02 12.30
N GLU A 329 19.00 0.79 12.16
CA GLU A 329 19.89 -0.37 12.01
C GLU A 329 20.56 -0.42 10.63
N GLU A 330 21.90 -0.48 10.63
CA GLU A 330 22.71 -0.34 9.41
C GLU A 330 22.56 -1.50 8.44
N ASP A 331 22.33 -2.72 8.94
CA ASP A 331 22.16 -3.93 8.14
C ASP A 331 20.88 -3.92 7.29
N LYS A 332 19.93 -3.04 7.61
CA LYS A 332 18.63 -2.87 6.92
C LYS A 332 18.66 -1.78 5.86
N ILE A 333 19.70 -0.95 5.83
CA ILE A 333 19.83 0.16 4.89
C ILE A 333 20.07 -0.36 3.47
N ASN A 334 19.31 0.20 2.52
CA ASN A 334 19.31 -0.13 1.10
C ASN A 334 19.07 -1.63 0.85
N LYS A 335 18.18 -2.24 1.65
CA LYS A 335 17.80 -3.65 1.53
C LYS A 335 16.35 -3.85 1.14
N ILE A 336 16.12 -4.96 0.46
CA ILE A 336 14.81 -5.61 0.39
C ILE A 336 14.81 -6.67 1.47
N LEU A 337 13.80 -6.62 2.36
CA LEU A 337 13.74 -7.35 3.61
C LEU A 337 12.48 -8.23 3.66
N PRO A 338 12.51 -9.45 3.09
CA PRO A 338 11.48 -10.45 3.33
C PRO A 338 11.44 -10.81 4.82
N ILE A 339 10.26 -10.80 5.43
CA ILE A 339 10.14 -11.08 6.86
C ILE A 339 8.83 -11.77 7.23
N GLY A 340 8.91 -12.86 8.00
CA GLY A 340 7.77 -13.52 8.61
C GLY A 340 7.78 -13.42 10.12
N GLY A 341 6.73 -13.94 10.77
CA GLY A 341 6.69 -14.04 12.22
C GLY A 341 7.46 -15.24 12.75
N PRO A 342 7.46 -15.44 14.08
CA PRO A 342 8.17 -16.54 14.71
C PRO A 342 7.50 -17.90 14.44
N GLY A 343 8.26 -18.98 14.63
CA GLY A 343 7.77 -20.35 14.47
C GLY A 343 7.96 -20.92 13.08
N LYS A 344 7.44 -22.13 12.86
CA LYS A 344 7.48 -22.82 11.57
C LYS A 344 6.49 -22.21 10.57
N ALA A 345 6.67 -22.49 9.29
CA ALA A 345 5.64 -22.23 8.30
C ALA A 345 4.40 -23.09 8.59
N LEU A 346 3.21 -22.51 8.41
CA LEU A 346 1.91 -23.12 8.69
C LEU A 346 1.08 -23.17 7.42
N THR A 347 0.57 -24.35 7.12
CA THR A 347 -0.42 -24.60 6.07
C THR A 347 -1.84 -24.26 6.55
N PRO A 348 -2.81 -24.00 5.65
CA PRO A 348 -4.22 -23.86 6.01
C PRO A 348 -4.78 -25.04 6.84
N LEU A 349 -4.35 -26.27 6.53
CA LEU A 349 -4.74 -27.45 7.31
C LEU A 349 -4.28 -27.33 8.76
N GLU A 350 -2.99 -27.06 8.99
CA GLU A 350 -2.43 -26.92 10.35
C GLU A 350 -3.06 -25.74 11.12
N GLN A 351 -3.38 -24.64 10.43
CA GLN A 351 -4.09 -23.50 11.04
C GLN A 351 -5.50 -23.91 11.49
N GLY A 352 -6.24 -24.64 10.67
CA GLY A 352 -7.55 -25.14 11.02
C GLY A 352 -7.51 -26.15 12.18
N GLU A 353 -6.58 -27.10 12.13
CA GLU A 353 -6.32 -28.05 13.23
C GLU A 353 -6.01 -27.32 14.55
N MET A 354 -5.19 -26.27 14.50
CA MET A 354 -4.87 -25.43 15.65
C MET A 354 -6.14 -24.80 16.26
N ILE A 355 -7.01 -24.20 15.44
CA ILE A 355 -8.28 -23.61 15.92
C ILE A 355 -9.17 -24.66 16.58
N PHE A 356 -9.35 -25.83 15.96
CA PHE A 356 -10.18 -26.90 16.52
C PHE A 356 -9.61 -27.48 17.81
N ARG A 357 -8.28 -27.67 17.88
CA ARG A 357 -7.57 -28.09 19.09
C ARG A 357 -7.79 -27.09 20.24
N LEU A 358 -7.62 -25.79 19.99
CA LEU A 358 -7.83 -24.74 21.00
C LEU A 358 -9.28 -24.70 21.53
N MET A 359 -10.26 -25.11 20.71
CA MET A 359 -11.65 -25.23 21.14
C MET A 359 -11.99 -26.56 21.84
N GLY A 360 -11.07 -27.54 21.86
CA GLY A 360 -11.35 -28.90 22.32
C GLY A 360 -12.40 -29.63 21.46
N LYS A 361 -12.42 -29.38 20.15
CA LYS A 361 -13.40 -29.97 19.21
C LYS A 361 -12.71 -30.81 18.14
N GLU A 362 -13.41 -31.84 17.67
CA GLU A 362 -13.00 -32.59 16.49
C GLU A 362 -12.95 -31.69 15.24
N PRO A 363 -11.87 -31.75 14.42
CA PRO A 363 -11.73 -30.93 13.23
C PRO A 363 -12.84 -31.16 12.20
N LYS A 364 -13.39 -30.06 11.67
CA LYS A 364 -14.35 -30.08 10.56
C LYS A 364 -13.85 -29.22 9.42
N PHE A 365 -13.56 -29.84 8.29
CA PHE A 365 -13.00 -29.15 7.12
C PHE A 365 -13.96 -29.17 5.93
N LEU A 366 -14.04 -28.05 5.22
CA LEU A 366 -14.65 -27.94 3.90
C LEU A 366 -13.53 -27.69 2.89
N LYS A 367 -13.27 -28.69 2.04
CA LYS A 367 -12.26 -28.65 0.99
C LYS A 367 -12.88 -28.14 -0.31
N VAL A 368 -12.36 -27.04 -0.85
CA VAL A 368 -12.86 -26.42 -2.08
C VAL A 368 -11.82 -26.64 -3.20
N PRO A 369 -12.17 -27.30 -4.32
CA PRO A 369 -11.27 -27.43 -5.45
C PRO A 369 -10.88 -26.08 -6.05
N LEU A 370 -9.58 -25.87 -6.33
CA LEU A 370 -9.08 -24.65 -6.97
C LEU A 370 -9.71 -24.38 -8.33
N GLY A 371 -10.05 -25.44 -9.07
CA GLY A 371 -10.70 -25.31 -10.38
C GLY A 371 -12.03 -24.56 -10.36
N ILE A 372 -12.71 -24.48 -9.20
CA ILE A 372 -13.92 -23.65 -9.05
C ILE A 372 -13.58 -22.16 -9.17
N MET A 373 -12.46 -21.72 -8.58
CA MET A 373 -11.98 -20.34 -8.70
C MET A 373 -11.49 -20.07 -10.12
N ASP A 374 -10.73 -21.00 -10.72
CA ASP A 374 -10.25 -20.85 -12.09
C ASP A 374 -11.41 -20.69 -13.08
N PHE A 375 -12.46 -21.49 -12.92
CA PHE A 375 -13.68 -21.36 -13.73
C PHE A 375 -14.39 -20.02 -13.49
N ALA A 376 -14.59 -19.61 -12.23
CA ALA A 376 -15.27 -18.35 -11.91
C ALA A 376 -14.50 -17.14 -12.46
N ILE A 377 -13.17 -17.13 -12.35
CA ILE A 377 -12.31 -16.10 -12.91
C ILE A 377 -12.44 -16.08 -14.44
N GLY A 378 -12.35 -17.23 -15.11
CA GLY A 378 -12.48 -17.31 -16.57
C GLY A 378 -13.83 -16.78 -17.08
N VAL A 379 -14.92 -17.04 -16.36
CA VAL A 379 -16.25 -16.47 -16.67
C VAL A 379 -16.22 -14.94 -16.49
N LEU A 380 -15.67 -14.44 -15.38
CA LEU A 380 -15.58 -12.99 -15.15
C LEU A 380 -14.73 -12.29 -16.22
N GLU A 381 -13.58 -12.85 -16.57
CA GLU A 381 -12.69 -12.31 -17.62
C GLU A 381 -13.35 -12.29 -19.00
N PHE A 382 -14.14 -13.33 -19.33
CA PHE A 382 -14.95 -13.32 -20.54
C PHE A 382 -15.98 -12.19 -20.51
N LEU A 383 -16.67 -12.00 -19.39
CA LEU A 383 -17.66 -10.94 -19.23
C LEU A 383 -17.05 -9.54 -19.23
N VAL A 384 -15.82 -9.35 -18.74
CA VAL A 384 -15.10 -8.05 -18.76
C VAL A 384 -14.97 -7.50 -20.18
N LYS A 385 -14.80 -8.36 -21.19
CA LYS A 385 -14.73 -7.95 -22.61
C LYS A 385 -16.00 -7.26 -23.10
N ILE A 386 -17.14 -7.57 -22.47
CA ILE A 386 -18.46 -7.01 -22.79
C ILE A 386 -18.82 -5.90 -21.80
N PHE A 387 -18.47 -6.08 -20.52
CA PHE A 387 -18.77 -5.18 -19.41
C PHE A 387 -17.49 -4.83 -18.64
N PRO A 388 -16.75 -3.79 -19.06
CA PRO A 388 -15.52 -3.38 -18.40
C PRO A 388 -15.65 -3.06 -16.91
N SER A 389 -16.87 -2.80 -16.42
CA SER A 389 -17.17 -2.56 -15.00
C SER A 389 -16.97 -3.76 -14.06
N LEU A 390 -16.67 -4.95 -14.62
CA LEU A 390 -16.36 -6.18 -13.89
C LEU A 390 -14.86 -6.40 -13.67
N GLU A 391 -13.99 -5.51 -14.19
CA GLU A 391 -12.53 -5.66 -14.14
C GLU A 391 -12.02 -5.86 -12.71
N ASP A 392 -12.46 -5.02 -11.77
CA ASP A 392 -12.07 -5.14 -10.36
C ASP A 392 -12.58 -6.43 -9.71
N ALA A 393 -13.73 -6.97 -10.14
CA ALA A 393 -14.24 -8.24 -9.61
C ALA A 393 -13.41 -9.43 -10.12
N ALA A 394 -13.00 -9.41 -11.39
CA ALA A 394 -12.08 -10.39 -11.95
C ALA A 394 -10.71 -10.33 -11.26
N GLU A 395 -10.19 -9.12 -11.04
CA GLU A 395 -8.94 -8.90 -10.29
C GLU A 395 -9.03 -9.44 -8.87
N PHE A 396 -10.12 -9.14 -8.16
CA PHE A 396 -10.38 -9.65 -6.82
C PHE A 396 -10.44 -11.19 -6.77
N GLY A 397 -11.06 -11.82 -7.77
CA GLY A 397 -11.05 -13.28 -7.94
C GLY A 397 -9.63 -13.84 -8.07
N LYS A 398 -8.79 -13.21 -8.91
CA LYS A 398 -7.39 -13.59 -9.07
C LYS A 398 -6.58 -13.42 -7.78
N ILE A 399 -6.84 -12.39 -6.99
CA ILE A 399 -6.23 -12.20 -5.67
C ILE A 399 -6.55 -13.38 -4.75
N GLY A 400 -7.81 -13.79 -4.65
CA GLY A 400 -8.21 -14.94 -3.84
C GLY A 400 -7.56 -16.24 -4.32
N ARG A 401 -7.56 -16.46 -5.64
CA ARG A 401 -6.92 -17.64 -6.25
C ARG A 401 -5.40 -17.68 -6.03
N TYR A 402 -4.75 -16.52 -6.00
CA TYR A 402 -3.33 -16.40 -5.71
C TYR A 402 -3.05 -16.84 -4.26
N TYR A 403 -3.76 -16.28 -3.27
CA TYR A 403 -3.56 -16.64 -1.86
C TYR A 403 -3.92 -18.10 -1.54
N ALA A 404 -4.84 -18.68 -2.31
CA ALA A 404 -5.20 -20.08 -2.18
C ALA A 404 -4.15 -21.06 -2.70
N ALA A 405 -3.15 -20.62 -3.46
CA ALA A 405 -2.20 -21.50 -4.14
C ALA A 405 -0.73 -21.13 -4.02
N GLU A 406 -0.41 -19.88 -3.71
CA GLU A 406 0.98 -19.43 -3.58
C GLU A 406 1.34 -19.30 -2.11
N SER A 407 2.52 -19.81 -1.73
CA SER A 407 3.03 -19.66 -0.37
C SER A 407 3.46 -18.22 -0.09
N MET A 408 3.22 -17.74 1.13
CA MET A 408 3.78 -16.48 1.61
C MET A 408 5.09 -16.74 2.33
N LEU A 409 6.05 -17.24 1.55
CA LEU A 409 7.41 -17.58 1.96
C LEU A 409 8.40 -16.96 0.96
N LEU A 410 9.68 -16.96 1.33
CA LEU A 410 10.74 -16.57 0.42
C LEU A 410 10.76 -17.52 -0.78
N LEU A 411 10.79 -16.96 -1.99
CA LEU A 411 10.89 -17.73 -3.23
C LEU A 411 12.35 -17.77 -3.64
N ASP A 412 12.94 -18.95 -3.79
CA ASP A 412 14.28 -19.07 -4.36
C ASP A 412 14.20 -18.84 -5.87
N PRO A 413 14.81 -17.77 -6.41
CA PRO A 413 14.75 -17.45 -7.83
C PRO A 413 15.48 -18.47 -8.71
N LYS A 414 16.36 -19.31 -8.15
CA LYS A 414 17.11 -20.33 -8.90
C LYS A 414 16.29 -21.60 -9.09
N THR A 415 15.59 -22.05 -8.06
CA THR A 415 14.78 -23.28 -8.10
C THR A 415 13.34 -23.00 -8.51
N GLY A 416 12.84 -21.78 -8.26
CA GLY A 416 11.43 -21.44 -8.42
C GLY A 416 10.55 -22.01 -7.30
N GLU A 417 11.16 -22.48 -6.21
CA GLU A 417 10.47 -23.11 -5.07
C GLU A 417 10.48 -22.20 -3.84
N TYR A 418 9.46 -22.36 -2.99
CA TYR A 418 9.35 -21.63 -1.74
C TYR A 418 10.15 -22.31 -0.62
N ASP A 419 10.91 -21.53 0.15
CA ASP A 419 11.75 -22.04 1.24
C ASP A 419 11.35 -21.44 2.59
N ALA A 420 10.79 -22.29 3.47
CA ALA A 420 10.40 -21.93 4.82
C ALA A 420 11.58 -21.63 5.75
N ASN A 421 12.72 -22.31 5.57
CA ASN A 421 13.92 -22.16 6.39
C ASN A 421 14.68 -20.88 6.01
N ALA A 422 14.72 -20.56 4.72
CA ALA A 422 15.32 -19.31 4.24
C ALA A 422 14.41 -18.08 4.50
N THR A 423 13.12 -18.27 4.81
CA THR A 423 12.22 -17.17 5.17
C THR A 423 12.55 -16.64 6.57
N PRO A 424 13.06 -15.40 6.71
CA PRO A 424 13.45 -14.85 8.01
C PRO A 424 12.25 -14.73 8.95
N SER A 425 12.52 -14.79 10.25
CA SER A 425 11.52 -14.59 11.31
C SER A 425 11.90 -13.40 12.19
N TYR A 426 10.91 -12.67 12.66
CA TYR A 426 11.08 -11.63 13.67
C TYR A 426 9.94 -11.67 14.68
N GLY A 427 10.24 -11.22 15.90
CA GLY A 427 9.23 -11.03 16.92
C GLY A 427 9.01 -12.24 17.82
N ARG A 428 7.90 -12.21 18.56
CA ARG A 428 7.58 -13.22 19.58
C ARG A 428 6.10 -13.59 19.60
N ASP A 429 5.23 -12.76 19.03
CA ASP A 429 3.80 -13.05 18.98
C ASP A 429 3.56 -14.29 18.10
N THR A 430 2.81 -15.26 18.62
CA THR A 430 2.47 -16.48 17.86
C THR A 430 1.04 -16.45 17.34
N LEU A 431 0.80 -17.17 16.23
CA LEU A 431 -0.56 -17.32 15.69
C LEU A 431 -1.48 -18.08 16.67
N GLU A 432 -0.92 -19.02 17.43
CA GLU A 432 -1.68 -19.80 18.42
C GLU A 432 -2.24 -18.89 19.52
N GLU A 433 -1.42 -18.02 20.12
CA GLU A 433 -1.87 -17.03 21.11
C GLU A 433 -2.88 -16.03 20.52
N PHE A 434 -2.73 -15.69 19.24
CA PHE A 434 -3.70 -14.85 18.54
C PHE A 434 -5.05 -15.55 18.41
N PHE A 435 -5.08 -16.81 17.98
CA PHE A 435 -6.31 -17.60 17.90
C PHE A 435 -6.94 -17.87 19.27
N GLU A 436 -6.14 -18.19 20.29
CA GLU A 436 -6.62 -18.40 21.65
C GLU A 436 -7.36 -17.16 22.17
N ARG A 437 -6.75 -15.98 22.02
CA ARG A 437 -7.38 -14.70 22.37
C ARG A 437 -8.63 -14.44 21.53
N GLY A 438 -8.59 -14.68 20.22
CA GLY A 438 -9.76 -14.52 19.34
C GLY A 438 -10.93 -15.42 19.72
N LEU A 439 -10.65 -16.64 20.17
CA LEU A 439 -11.66 -17.58 20.67
C LEU A 439 -12.25 -17.12 22.02
N ARG A 440 -11.42 -16.57 22.91
CA ARG A 440 -11.82 -16.10 24.25
C ARG A 440 -12.59 -14.77 24.21
N GLU A 441 -12.04 -13.77 23.55
CA GLU A 441 -12.46 -12.36 23.60
C GLU A 441 -13.24 -11.92 22.36
N GLY A 442 -13.20 -12.72 21.28
CA GLY A 442 -13.72 -12.32 19.97
C GLY A 442 -12.67 -11.60 19.11
N MET A 443 -13.03 -11.25 17.88
CA MET A 443 -12.14 -10.67 16.87
C MET A 443 -12.31 -9.14 16.72
N ALA A 444 -12.82 -8.47 17.75
CA ALA A 444 -12.98 -7.00 17.73
C ALA A 444 -11.61 -6.29 17.52
N GLY A 445 -11.57 -5.26 16.69
CA GLY A 445 -10.34 -4.57 16.30
C GLY A 445 -9.51 -5.25 15.20
N GLN A 446 -9.93 -6.44 14.74
CA GLN A 446 -9.36 -7.19 13.63
C GLN A 446 -10.27 -7.16 12.39
N GLU A 447 -11.06 -6.09 12.22
CA GLU A 447 -12.10 -6.01 11.19
C GLU A 447 -11.50 -6.01 9.77
N LEU A 448 -11.79 -7.05 8.98
CA LEU A 448 -11.23 -7.23 7.63
C LEU A 448 -11.68 -6.16 6.61
N GLY A 449 -12.75 -5.40 6.87
CA GLY A 449 -13.29 -4.42 5.94
C GLY A 449 -13.65 -5.07 4.60
N ASP A 450 -13.27 -4.45 3.48
CA ASP A 450 -13.48 -4.98 2.13
C ASP A 450 -12.76 -6.32 1.88
N GLN A 451 -11.79 -6.70 2.72
CA GLN A 451 -11.07 -7.98 2.64
C GLN A 451 -11.77 -9.12 3.39
N ALA A 452 -12.95 -8.89 3.98
CA ALA A 452 -13.69 -9.90 4.76
C ALA A 452 -14.24 -11.09 3.95
N VAL A 453 -14.06 -11.07 2.62
CA VAL A 453 -14.54 -12.13 1.71
C VAL A 453 -13.54 -13.28 1.61
N PHE A 454 -12.28 -13.07 2.02
CA PHE A 454 -11.21 -14.08 1.96
C PHE A 454 -11.13 -14.94 3.21
#